data_AF-A0A811KPS8-F1
#
_entry.id   AF-A0A811KPS8-F1
#
_cell.length_a   1.000
_cell.length_b   1.000
_cell.length_c   1.000
_cell.angle_alpha   90.00
_cell.angle_beta   90.00
_cell.angle_gamma   90.00
#
_symmetry.space_group_name_H-M   'P 1'
#
loop_
_entity.id
_entity.type
_entity.pdbx_description
1 polymer ?
#
loop_
_entity_poly.entity_id
_entity_poly.type
_entity_poly.pdbx_seq_one_letter_code
_entity_poly.pdbx_strand_id
1 'polypeptide(L)'
;MNFWLLTGLLCLIFLYKTNSTISKPFRAHIEQNFGKKVASELARDDEGERGSFGGSDEEGVPKLNKVPIVFVHGQTRRAKDLDYVLKPFHAHGYSFSEVYSTTYGKNVTGTNYMHDRAYCSYIKQVRNMIEAVLNYTTYPKVDVIGFSMGVAFSKKAILGGKCVDTGDDLGDPLTSRIRTWLGVAGAHRGMIECRDDPKYELCNPVNGLNPDGESAFLTDINTAYRYEAKTRILGIESIDDDIVGPINETQHEIKKNDHYHTLIVLEKLNHRDSVWFLGDLVYQLYKEEPIGELAEVEEDVLEVSRNTTDKDIGIEY
;
A
#
# COMPACT_ATOMS: atom_id res chain seq x y z
N MET A 1 -67.54 15.96 22.98
CA MET A 1 -66.34 16.65 23.49
C MET A 1 -65.29 15.58 23.74
N ASN A 2 -64.33 15.40 22.81
CA ASN A 2 -62.99 14.91 23.12
C ASN A 2 -62.09 15.13 21.91
N PHE A 3 -60.99 15.80 22.22
CA PHE A 3 -59.93 16.33 21.38
C PHE A 3 -58.97 15.20 20.94
N TRP A 4 -58.49 15.30 19.70
CA TRP A 4 -57.12 15.03 19.20
C TRP A 4 -56.35 13.78 19.68
N LEU A 5 -55.83 13.02 18.70
CA LEU A 5 -54.37 12.84 18.49
C LEU A 5 -54.12 12.04 17.21
N LEU A 6 -53.90 12.75 16.11
CA LEU A 6 -53.09 12.26 14.99
C LEU A 6 -51.63 12.32 15.47
N THR A 7 -51.05 11.19 15.87
CA THR A 7 -49.60 11.06 16.00
C THR A 7 -49.05 10.56 14.67
N GLY A 8 -48.58 11.50 13.84
CA GLY A 8 -47.76 11.20 12.68
C GLY A 8 -46.44 10.60 13.16
N LEU A 9 -46.19 9.35 12.79
CA LEU A 9 -44.90 8.69 12.97
C LEU A 9 -43.95 9.23 11.90
N LEU A 10 -43.24 10.32 12.20
CA LEU A 10 -42.13 10.77 11.39
C LEU A 10 -40.97 9.79 11.61
N CYS A 11 -40.84 8.80 10.74
CA CYS A 11 -39.59 8.06 10.59
C CYS A 11 -38.52 9.03 10.11
N LEU A 12 -37.73 9.56 11.05
CA LEU A 12 -36.43 10.15 10.77
C LEU A 12 -35.54 9.01 10.26
N ILE A 13 -35.56 8.81 8.95
CA ILE A 13 -34.52 8.06 8.25
C ILE A 13 -33.26 8.89 8.44
N PHE A 14 -32.43 8.53 9.42
CA PHE A 14 -31.03 8.87 9.38
C PHE A 14 -30.48 8.23 8.11
N LEU A 15 -30.44 9.02 7.03
CA LEU A 15 -29.53 8.76 5.94
C LEU A 15 -28.15 8.79 6.59
N TYR A 16 -27.60 7.62 6.90
CA TYR A 16 -26.18 7.47 7.13
C TYR A 16 -25.53 8.07 5.89
N LYS A 17 -24.98 9.28 6.01
CA LYS A 17 -24.01 9.77 5.06
C LYS A 17 -22.85 8.80 5.19
N THR A 18 -22.81 7.79 4.32
CA THR A 18 -21.56 7.10 4.04
C THR A 18 -20.68 8.17 3.43
N ASN A 19 -19.83 8.80 4.26
CA ASN A 19 -18.74 9.61 3.75
C ASN A 19 -17.95 8.68 2.84
N SER A 20 -18.04 8.92 1.54
CA SER A 20 -17.22 8.20 0.57
C SER A 20 -15.77 8.42 1.00
N THR A 21 -15.07 7.32 1.20
CA THR A 21 -13.68 7.23 1.63
C THR A 21 -12.72 7.95 0.68
N ILE A 22 -13.00 7.84 -0.62
CA ILE A 22 -12.44 8.66 -1.69
C ILE A 22 -13.40 9.81 -2.01
N SER A 23 -12.86 10.95 -2.45
CA SER A 23 -13.68 12.12 -2.82
C SER A 23 -14.76 11.76 -3.85
N LYS A 24 -15.91 12.45 -3.78
CA LYS A 24 -17.04 12.20 -4.70
C LYS A 24 -16.68 12.40 -6.17
N PRO A 25 -15.96 13.46 -6.57
CA PRO A 25 -15.54 13.63 -7.96
C PRO A 25 -14.64 12.49 -8.43
N PHE A 26 -13.69 12.05 -7.60
CA PHE A 26 -12.83 10.92 -7.97
C PHE A 26 -13.61 9.62 -8.09
N ARG A 27 -14.54 9.34 -7.18
CA ARG A 27 -15.44 8.18 -7.29
C ARG A 27 -16.25 8.23 -8.57
N ALA A 28 -16.89 9.37 -8.87
CA ALA A 28 -17.68 9.54 -10.09
C ALA A 28 -16.84 9.33 -11.34
N HIS A 29 -15.60 9.81 -11.34
CA HIS A 29 -14.63 9.58 -12.42
C HIS A 29 -14.32 8.08 -12.60
N ILE A 30 -14.10 7.34 -11.50
CA ILE A 30 -13.87 5.89 -11.58
C ILE A 30 -15.13 5.18 -12.10
N GLU A 31 -16.31 5.54 -11.62
CA GLU A 31 -17.57 4.95 -12.09
C GLU A 31 -17.77 5.15 -13.59
N GLN A 32 -17.43 6.34 -14.11
CA GLN A 32 -17.56 6.67 -15.51
C GLN A 32 -16.54 5.93 -16.41
N ASN A 33 -15.29 5.78 -15.96
CA ASN A 33 -14.19 5.29 -16.80
C ASN A 33 -13.86 3.80 -16.58
N PHE A 34 -14.12 3.26 -15.39
CA PHE A 34 -13.79 1.88 -14.98
C PHE A 34 -15.02 1.09 -14.51
N GLY A 35 -16.16 1.75 -14.33
CA GLY A 35 -17.42 1.12 -13.95
C GLY A 35 -17.67 1.09 -12.44
N LYS A 36 -18.95 0.97 -12.07
CA LYS A 36 -19.44 1.01 -10.68
C LYS A 36 -18.80 -0.04 -9.76
N LYS A 37 -18.52 -1.23 -10.30
CA LYS A 37 -17.88 -2.30 -9.53
C LYS A 37 -16.49 -1.89 -9.07
N VAL A 38 -15.65 -1.36 -9.97
CA VAL A 38 -14.31 -0.89 -9.65
C VAL A 38 -14.36 0.28 -8.67
N ALA A 39 -15.27 1.25 -8.89
CA ALA A 39 -15.43 2.35 -7.95
C ALA A 39 -15.79 1.88 -6.53
N SER A 40 -16.69 0.91 -6.41
CA SER A 40 -17.04 0.31 -5.11
C SER A 40 -15.87 -0.44 -4.48
N GLU A 41 -15.12 -1.21 -5.28
CA GLU A 41 -13.96 -1.97 -4.81
C GLU A 41 -12.83 -1.05 -4.34
N LEU A 42 -12.62 0.09 -5.01
CA LEU A 42 -11.60 1.08 -4.66
C LEU A 42 -12.02 2.01 -3.53
N ALA A 43 -13.32 2.31 -3.40
CA ALA A 43 -13.82 3.10 -2.27
C ALA A 43 -13.80 2.29 -0.97
N ARG A 44 -14.12 0.99 -0.98
CA ARG A 44 -14.20 0.20 0.26
C ARG A 44 -15.16 0.85 1.28
N ASP A 45 -16.34 1.25 0.83
CA ASP A 45 -17.37 1.85 1.70
C ASP A 45 -17.78 0.91 2.85
N ASP A 46 -17.58 -0.39 2.67
CA ASP A 46 -17.81 -1.41 3.70
C ASP A 46 -16.87 -1.32 4.90
N GLU A 47 -15.75 -0.60 4.77
CA GLU A 47 -14.78 -0.32 5.84
C GLU A 47 -15.04 1.04 6.54
N GLY A 48 -16.11 1.74 6.18
CA GLY A 48 -16.43 3.06 6.71
C GLY A 48 -15.34 4.10 6.39
N GLU A 49 -15.15 5.11 7.24
CA GLU A 49 -14.21 6.22 7.00
C GLU A 49 -12.73 5.79 6.90
N ARG A 50 -12.42 4.53 7.22
CA ARG A 50 -11.07 3.96 7.19
C ARG A 50 -10.75 3.23 5.89
N GLY A 51 -11.72 3.08 4.98
CA GLY A 51 -11.60 2.19 3.82
C GLY A 51 -10.56 2.60 2.79
N SER A 52 -10.57 3.85 2.33
CA SER A 52 -9.67 4.34 1.28
C SER A 52 -9.47 5.84 1.45
N PHE A 53 -8.59 6.45 0.68
CA PHE A 53 -8.50 7.91 0.61
C PHE A 53 -8.00 8.37 -0.76
N GLY A 54 -8.34 9.62 -1.09
CA GLY A 54 -7.78 10.34 -2.23
C GLY A 54 -8.82 11.05 -3.09
N GLY A 55 -8.28 11.94 -3.93
CA GLY A 55 -9.02 12.77 -4.88
C GLY A 55 -9.32 14.18 -4.37
N SER A 56 -9.86 15.00 -5.26
CA SER A 56 -10.21 16.40 -4.96
C SER A 56 -11.70 16.53 -4.73
N ASP A 57 -12.08 17.42 -3.81
CA ASP A 57 -13.47 17.87 -3.66
C ASP A 57 -13.89 18.84 -4.78
N GLU A 58 -12.94 19.30 -5.59
CA GLU A 58 -13.21 20.08 -6.79
C GLU A 58 -13.69 19.17 -7.94
N GLU A 59 -14.70 19.63 -8.68
CA GLU A 59 -15.19 18.97 -9.89
C GLU A 59 -14.16 19.05 -11.03
N GLY A 60 -14.08 17.98 -11.83
CA GLY A 60 -13.19 17.89 -12.98
C GLY A 60 -11.77 17.42 -12.63
N VAL A 61 -10.81 17.73 -13.51
CA VAL A 61 -9.41 17.35 -13.34
C VAL A 61 -8.79 18.17 -12.20
N PRO A 62 -8.24 17.53 -11.16
CA PRO A 62 -7.70 18.24 -10.01
C PRO A 62 -6.45 19.04 -10.39
N LYS A 63 -6.32 20.25 -9.84
CA LYS A 63 -5.09 21.04 -9.96
C LYS A 63 -4.09 20.59 -8.91
N LEU A 64 -3.02 19.94 -9.36
CA LEU A 64 -1.98 19.42 -8.48
C LEU A 64 -0.73 20.29 -8.53
N ASN A 65 -0.04 20.41 -7.40
CA ASN A 65 1.25 21.07 -7.29
C ASN A 65 2.40 20.06 -7.22
N LYS A 66 2.10 18.79 -6.93
CA LYS A 66 3.05 17.69 -6.80
C LYS A 66 2.60 16.50 -7.65
N VAL A 67 3.53 15.58 -7.91
CA VAL A 67 3.21 14.32 -8.59
C VAL A 67 2.32 13.48 -7.67
N PRO A 68 1.22 12.90 -8.17
CA PRO A 68 0.37 12.02 -7.38
C PRO A 68 1.13 10.80 -6.89
N ILE A 69 0.86 10.40 -5.65
CA ILE A 69 1.45 9.22 -5.02
C ILE A 69 0.35 8.21 -4.68
N VAL A 70 0.53 6.96 -5.10
CA VAL A 70 -0.31 5.84 -4.68
C VAL A 70 0.43 5.06 -3.60
N PHE A 71 -0.13 5.08 -2.39
CA PHE A 71 0.36 4.29 -1.28
C PHE A 71 -0.30 2.90 -1.28
N VAL A 72 0.46 1.88 -0.90
CA VAL A 72 0.01 0.49 -0.85
C VAL A 72 0.38 -0.08 0.52
N HIS A 73 -0.63 -0.27 1.37
CA HIS A 73 -0.47 -0.74 2.75
C HIS A 73 0.02 -2.20 2.81
N GLY A 74 0.43 -2.64 4.01
CA GLY A 74 0.80 -4.03 4.28
C GLY A 74 -0.39 -4.94 4.57
N GLN A 75 -0.12 -6.22 4.84
CA GLN A 75 -1.16 -7.20 5.16
C GLN A 75 -1.95 -6.83 6.43
N THR A 76 -3.24 -7.21 6.48
CA THR A 76 -4.17 -6.95 7.59
C THR A 76 -4.42 -5.48 7.94
N ARG A 77 -4.01 -4.56 7.07
CA ARG A 77 -4.19 -3.12 7.27
C ARG A 77 -5.24 -2.54 6.34
N ARG A 78 -5.68 -1.33 6.70
CA ARG A 78 -6.49 -0.45 5.86
C ARG A 78 -5.62 0.65 5.28
N ALA A 79 -6.06 1.23 4.17
CA ALA A 79 -5.48 2.44 3.61
C ALA A 79 -5.32 3.54 4.66
N LYS A 80 -6.37 3.80 5.47
CA LYS A 80 -6.35 4.88 6.47
C LYS A 80 -5.38 4.64 7.62
N ASP A 81 -4.93 3.40 7.84
CA ASP A 81 -3.89 3.11 8.84
C ASP A 81 -2.56 3.79 8.48
N LEU A 82 -2.36 4.13 7.20
CA LEU A 82 -1.19 4.88 6.73
C LEU A 82 -1.19 6.36 7.12
N ASP A 83 -2.27 6.89 7.72
CA ASP A 83 -2.32 8.29 8.16
C ASP A 83 -1.12 8.68 9.04
N TYR A 84 -0.64 7.75 9.87
CA TYR A 84 0.54 7.98 10.70
C TYR A 84 1.81 8.17 9.86
N VAL A 85 2.01 7.31 8.85
CA VAL A 85 3.17 7.37 7.93
C VAL A 85 3.09 8.56 6.97
N LEU A 86 1.87 9.05 6.70
CA LEU A 86 1.64 10.22 5.84
C LEU A 86 1.91 11.56 6.53
N LYS A 87 2.09 11.60 7.86
CA LYS A 87 2.32 12.86 8.59
C LYS A 87 3.41 13.73 7.98
N PRO A 88 4.60 13.21 7.60
CA PRO A 88 5.65 14.02 6.99
C PRO A 88 5.27 14.54 5.60
N PHE A 89 4.53 13.75 4.81
CA PHE A 89 4.01 14.20 3.52
C PHE A 89 3.02 15.37 3.70
N HIS A 90 2.09 15.26 4.64
CA HIS A 90 1.13 16.32 4.95
C HIS A 90 1.80 17.57 5.54
N ALA A 91 2.80 17.40 6.40
CA ALA A 91 3.61 18.51 6.94
C ALA A 91 4.31 19.29 5.81
N HIS A 92 4.66 18.62 4.71
CA HIS A 92 5.22 19.23 3.50
C HIS A 92 4.18 19.52 2.40
N GLY A 93 2.91 19.64 2.80
CA GLY A 93 1.84 20.18 1.98
C GLY A 93 1.28 19.23 0.92
N TYR A 94 1.50 17.91 1.01
CA TYR A 94 0.71 16.96 0.24
C TYR A 94 -0.73 16.96 0.76
N SER A 95 -1.70 17.10 -0.15
CA SER A 95 -3.13 16.97 0.17
C SER A 95 -3.67 15.61 -0.31
N PHE A 96 -4.89 15.25 0.07
CA PHE A 96 -5.57 14.07 -0.47
C PHE A 96 -5.86 14.17 -1.98
N SER A 97 -5.71 15.34 -2.61
CA SER A 97 -5.70 15.45 -4.07
C SER A 97 -4.39 14.94 -4.69
N GLU A 98 -3.34 14.74 -3.89
CA GLU A 98 -2.01 14.32 -4.33
C GLU A 98 -1.59 12.97 -3.75
N VAL A 99 -2.28 12.45 -2.73
CA VAL A 99 -2.01 11.12 -2.14
C VAL A 99 -3.26 10.25 -2.18
N TYR A 100 -3.08 9.00 -2.57
CA TYR A 100 -4.15 8.04 -2.83
C TYR A 100 -3.82 6.68 -2.23
N SER A 101 -4.83 5.95 -1.76
CA SER A 101 -4.69 4.55 -1.38
C SER A 101 -6.06 3.87 -1.38
N THR A 102 -6.07 2.58 -1.71
CA THR A 102 -7.23 1.70 -1.51
C THR A 102 -6.90 0.66 -0.45
N THR A 103 -7.87 0.28 0.39
CA THR A 103 -7.72 -0.96 1.14
C THR A 103 -7.91 -2.12 0.19
N TYR A 104 -6.83 -2.85 -0.13
CA TYR A 104 -6.99 -4.07 -0.91
C TYR A 104 -7.46 -5.21 -0.03
N GLY A 105 -8.26 -6.10 -0.62
CA GLY A 105 -8.75 -7.29 0.06
C GLY A 105 -9.89 -7.03 1.05
N LYS A 106 -10.25 -8.06 1.79
CA LYS A 106 -11.43 -8.07 2.69
C LYS A 106 -11.09 -8.42 4.15
N ASN A 107 -9.87 -8.89 4.39
CA ASN A 107 -9.41 -9.39 5.69
C ASN A 107 -8.55 -8.33 6.39
N VAL A 108 -9.18 -7.22 6.76
CA VAL A 108 -8.55 -6.11 7.51
C VAL A 108 -8.43 -6.37 9.01
N THR A 109 -8.30 -7.64 9.40
CA THR A 109 -8.26 -8.05 10.80
C THR A 109 -6.94 -8.73 11.11
N GLY A 110 -6.39 -8.49 12.30
CA GLY A 110 -5.12 -9.11 12.73
C GLY A 110 -5.20 -10.63 12.85
N THR A 111 -6.40 -11.22 12.89
CA THR A 111 -6.60 -12.66 13.00
C THR A 111 -6.30 -13.44 11.72
N ASN A 112 -6.21 -12.77 10.56
CA ASN A 112 -6.09 -13.42 9.24
C ASN A 112 -4.71 -13.21 8.58
N TYR A 113 -3.71 -12.72 9.31
CA TYR A 113 -2.39 -12.40 8.74
C TYR A 113 -1.66 -13.61 8.14
N MET A 114 -2.03 -14.84 8.50
CA MET A 114 -1.43 -16.04 7.88
C MET A 114 -2.26 -16.66 6.74
N HIS A 115 -3.42 -16.07 6.44
CA HIS A 115 -4.36 -16.61 5.44
C HIS A 115 -4.35 -15.83 4.12
N ASP A 116 -4.06 -14.53 4.16
CA ASP A 116 -4.02 -13.72 2.95
C ASP A 116 -2.79 -14.06 2.10
N ARG A 117 -3.00 -14.23 0.80
CA ARG A 117 -1.96 -14.57 -0.19
C ARG A 117 -1.87 -13.44 -1.20
N ALA A 118 -0.96 -13.56 -2.18
CA ALA A 118 -0.93 -12.69 -3.34
C ALA A 118 -2.08 -12.99 -4.32
N TYR A 119 -3.32 -12.82 -3.85
CA TYR A 119 -4.52 -13.05 -4.65
C TYR A 119 -4.58 -12.07 -5.83
N CYS A 120 -4.89 -12.59 -7.02
CA CYS A 120 -5.04 -11.75 -8.21
C CYS A 120 -6.04 -10.59 -8.03
N SER A 121 -7.12 -10.82 -7.27
CA SER A 121 -8.12 -9.79 -6.97
C SER A 121 -7.54 -8.61 -6.17
N TYR A 122 -6.58 -8.86 -5.28
CA TYR A 122 -5.97 -7.81 -4.46
C TYR A 122 -4.99 -7.00 -5.30
N ILE A 123 -4.19 -7.69 -6.11
CA ILE A 123 -3.28 -7.08 -7.09
C ILE A 123 -4.06 -6.23 -8.11
N LYS A 124 -5.21 -6.72 -8.60
CA LYS A 124 -6.11 -5.96 -9.49
C LYS A 124 -6.63 -4.68 -8.84
N GLN A 125 -6.97 -4.70 -7.55
CA GLN A 125 -7.40 -3.49 -6.84
C GLN A 125 -6.26 -2.46 -6.76
N VAL A 126 -5.03 -2.89 -6.42
CA VAL A 126 -3.85 -2.01 -6.43
C VAL A 126 -3.61 -1.44 -7.82
N ARG A 127 -3.66 -2.27 -8.86
CA ARG A 127 -3.49 -1.82 -10.25
C ARG A 127 -4.57 -0.82 -10.67
N ASN A 128 -5.83 -1.12 -10.40
CA ASN A 128 -6.96 -0.26 -10.72
C ASN A 128 -6.83 1.10 -10.04
N MET A 129 -6.32 1.16 -8.79
CA MET A 129 -6.05 2.44 -8.13
C MET A 129 -4.96 3.23 -8.87
N ILE A 130 -3.84 2.60 -9.27
CA ILE A 130 -2.78 3.26 -10.04
C ILE A 130 -3.32 3.82 -11.38
N GLU A 131 -4.05 3.01 -12.13
CA GLU A 131 -4.63 3.42 -13.42
C GLU A 131 -5.71 4.50 -13.25
N ALA A 132 -6.55 4.40 -12.22
CA ALA A 132 -7.55 5.41 -11.89
C ALA A 132 -6.91 6.76 -11.56
N VAL A 133 -5.84 6.78 -10.76
CA VAL A 133 -5.14 8.02 -10.42
C VAL A 133 -4.46 8.64 -11.65
N LEU A 134 -3.77 7.83 -12.46
CA LEU A 134 -3.19 8.28 -13.73
C LEU A 134 -4.25 8.90 -14.66
N ASN A 135 -5.43 8.29 -14.74
CA ASN A 135 -6.51 8.75 -15.59
C ASN A 135 -7.22 10.00 -15.05
N TYR A 136 -7.50 10.04 -13.74
CA TYR A 136 -8.20 11.14 -13.06
C TYR A 136 -7.38 12.42 -13.01
N THR A 137 -6.11 12.31 -12.63
CA THR A 137 -5.20 13.45 -12.50
C THR A 137 -4.65 13.93 -13.83
N THR A 138 -4.77 13.10 -14.88
CA THR A 138 -4.16 13.30 -16.21
C THR A 138 -2.63 13.41 -16.18
N TYR A 139 -1.99 13.10 -15.05
CA TYR A 139 -0.54 13.14 -14.94
C TYR A 139 0.09 12.04 -15.83
N PRO A 140 1.21 12.35 -16.51
CA PRO A 140 1.86 11.37 -17.37
C PRO A 140 2.41 10.19 -16.56
N LYS A 141 2.81 10.44 -15.30
CA LYS A 141 3.33 9.43 -14.39
C LYS A 141 2.88 9.71 -12.95
N VAL A 142 2.80 8.65 -12.15
CA VAL A 142 2.59 8.69 -10.69
C VAL A 142 3.79 8.10 -9.97
N ASP A 143 3.88 8.33 -8.67
CA ASP A 143 4.77 7.57 -7.79
C ASP A 143 3.97 6.49 -7.04
N VAL A 144 4.66 5.42 -6.64
CA VAL A 144 4.06 4.33 -5.87
C VAL A 144 4.94 4.03 -4.66
N ILE A 145 4.35 4.01 -3.46
CA ILE A 145 5.05 3.70 -2.21
C ILE A 145 4.37 2.50 -1.55
N GLY A 146 5.08 1.38 -1.46
CA GLY A 146 4.57 0.15 -0.85
C GLY A 146 5.21 -0.14 0.50
N PHE A 147 4.44 -0.72 1.41
CA PHE A 147 4.90 -1.16 2.73
C PHE A 147 4.65 -2.65 2.91
N SER A 148 5.61 -3.39 3.48
CA SER A 148 5.42 -4.81 3.80
C SER A 148 4.93 -5.60 2.57
N MET A 149 3.84 -6.34 2.67
CA MET A 149 3.23 -7.08 1.56
C MET A 149 2.81 -6.17 0.38
N GLY A 150 2.51 -4.89 0.63
CA GLY A 150 2.20 -3.90 -0.41
C GLY A 150 3.35 -3.66 -1.40
N VAL A 151 4.59 -3.93 -1.00
CA VAL A 151 5.77 -3.90 -1.89
C VAL A 151 5.64 -4.99 -2.97
N ALA A 152 5.31 -6.21 -2.59
CA ALA A 152 5.14 -7.31 -3.54
C ALA A 152 3.92 -7.10 -4.45
N PHE A 153 2.83 -6.56 -3.89
CA PHE A 153 1.59 -6.34 -4.64
C PHE A 153 1.71 -5.21 -5.63
N SER A 154 2.34 -4.10 -5.25
CA SER A 154 2.64 -3.00 -6.16
C SER A 154 3.57 -3.44 -7.29
N LYS A 155 4.59 -4.25 -7.00
CA LYS A 155 5.45 -4.88 -8.02
C LYS A 155 4.62 -5.65 -9.04
N LYS A 156 3.77 -6.59 -8.62
CA LYS A 156 2.93 -7.35 -9.57
C LYS A 156 1.94 -6.46 -10.33
N ALA A 157 1.33 -5.48 -9.67
CA ALA A 157 0.40 -4.54 -10.31
C ALA A 157 1.10 -3.73 -11.43
N ILE A 158 2.35 -3.33 -11.21
CA ILE A 158 3.17 -2.62 -12.19
C ILE A 158 3.69 -3.55 -13.28
N LEU A 159 4.14 -4.76 -12.94
CA LEU A 159 4.60 -5.76 -13.90
C LEU A 159 3.52 -6.11 -14.92
N GLY A 160 2.27 -6.22 -14.46
CA GLY A 160 1.16 -6.67 -15.28
C GLY A 160 1.26 -8.15 -15.62
N GLY A 161 0.84 -8.50 -16.84
CA GLY A 161 0.81 -9.87 -17.34
C GLY A 161 -0.21 -10.75 -16.62
N LYS A 162 0.02 -12.06 -16.61
CA LYS A 162 -0.92 -13.04 -16.04
C LYS A 162 -0.74 -13.17 -14.54
N CYS A 163 -1.82 -13.23 -13.78
CA CYS A 163 -1.80 -13.65 -12.38
C CYS A 163 -1.44 -15.14 -12.28
N VAL A 164 -0.54 -15.50 -11.37
CA VAL A 164 -0.04 -16.88 -11.25
C VAL A 164 -1.08 -17.87 -10.70
N ASP A 165 -2.03 -17.38 -9.91
CA ASP A 165 -3.07 -18.18 -9.25
C ASP A 165 -4.31 -18.39 -10.14
N THR A 166 -4.76 -17.36 -10.86
CA THR A 166 -5.99 -17.42 -11.65
C THR A 166 -5.76 -17.43 -13.16
N GLY A 167 -4.58 -17.03 -13.65
CA GLY A 167 -4.32 -16.81 -15.07
C GLY A 167 -5.01 -15.56 -15.65
N ASP A 168 -5.67 -14.75 -14.82
CA ASP A 168 -6.28 -13.51 -15.27
C ASP A 168 -5.24 -12.54 -15.81
N ASP A 169 -5.62 -11.76 -16.81
CA ASP A 169 -4.77 -10.70 -17.36
C ASP A 169 -4.84 -9.42 -16.52
N LEU A 170 -3.68 -8.92 -16.12
CA LEU A 170 -3.52 -7.58 -15.54
C LEU A 170 -3.24 -6.53 -16.63
N GLY A 171 -2.98 -6.93 -17.87
CA GLY A 171 -2.61 -6.04 -18.96
C GLY A 171 -1.12 -5.71 -19.01
N ASP A 172 -0.76 -4.74 -19.85
CA ASP A 172 0.63 -4.39 -20.12
C ASP A 172 1.34 -3.79 -18.89
N PRO A 173 2.69 -3.86 -18.82
CA PRO A 173 3.45 -3.25 -17.75
C PRO A 173 3.23 -1.73 -17.64
N LEU A 174 3.08 -1.23 -16.41
CA LEU A 174 2.94 0.19 -16.11
C LEU A 174 4.29 0.92 -15.95
N THR A 175 5.42 0.25 -16.17
CA THR A 175 6.79 0.78 -15.98
C THR A 175 7.02 2.18 -16.55
N SER A 176 6.45 2.49 -17.72
CA SER A 176 6.59 3.80 -18.37
C SER A 176 5.76 4.91 -17.73
N ARG A 177 4.76 4.53 -16.93
CA ARG A 177 3.80 5.38 -16.21
C ARG A 177 4.15 5.55 -14.72
N ILE A 178 5.18 4.86 -14.22
CA ILE A 178 5.70 5.05 -12.86
C ILE A 178 6.95 5.93 -12.93
N ARG A 179 6.96 7.01 -12.13
CA ARG A 179 8.11 7.91 -11.97
C ARG A 179 9.03 7.39 -10.87
N THR A 180 8.48 7.14 -9.69
CA THR A 180 9.23 6.60 -8.55
C THR A 180 8.48 5.41 -8.00
N TRP A 181 9.18 4.32 -7.75
CA TRP A 181 8.69 3.24 -6.90
C TRP A 181 9.58 3.17 -5.66
N LEU A 182 8.97 3.13 -4.48
CA LEU A 182 9.68 3.00 -3.21
C LEU A 182 9.05 1.86 -2.39
N GLY A 183 9.86 0.88 -2.02
CA GLY A 183 9.47 -0.22 -1.14
C GLY A 183 10.05 -0.06 0.26
N VAL A 184 9.22 -0.25 1.29
CA VAL A 184 9.63 -0.23 2.70
C VAL A 184 9.33 -1.57 3.35
N ALA A 185 10.33 -2.20 3.97
CA ALA A 185 10.20 -3.47 4.71
C ALA A 185 9.50 -4.56 3.88
N GLY A 186 9.81 -4.66 2.59
CA GLY A 186 8.95 -5.35 1.62
C GLY A 186 9.11 -6.86 1.54
N ALA A 187 8.00 -7.61 1.56
CA ALA A 187 7.96 -9.08 1.43
C ALA A 187 8.16 -9.61 -0.01
N HIS A 188 8.71 -8.78 -0.91
CA HIS A 188 8.87 -9.07 -2.33
C HIS A 188 9.95 -10.13 -2.64
N ARG A 189 10.74 -10.54 -1.66
CA ARG A 189 11.66 -11.69 -1.75
C ARG A 189 11.21 -12.88 -0.91
N GLY A 190 10.05 -12.77 -0.26
CA GLY A 190 9.52 -13.72 0.71
C GLY A 190 9.51 -13.17 2.13
N MET A 191 9.10 -14.01 3.07
CA MET A 191 9.05 -13.74 4.50
C MET A 191 9.84 -14.80 5.27
N ILE A 192 10.70 -14.37 6.20
CA ILE A 192 11.46 -15.32 7.02
C ILE A 192 10.53 -16.20 7.87
N GLU A 193 9.40 -15.66 8.30
CA GLU A 193 8.38 -16.37 9.07
C GLU A 193 7.81 -17.60 8.32
N CYS A 194 7.82 -17.58 6.97
CA CYS A 194 7.45 -18.75 6.17
C CYS A 194 8.46 -19.91 6.22
N ARG A 195 9.67 -19.67 6.72
CA ARG A 195 10.65 -20.73 7.01
C ARG A 195 10.32 -21.44 8.32
N ASP A 196 9.87 -20.67 9.30
CA ASP A 196 9.55 -21.17 10.64
C ASP A 196 8.27 -22.03 10.63
N ASP A 197 7.26 -21.63 9.86
CA ASP A 197 6.07 -22.46 9.62
C ASP A 197 5.58 -22.39 8.15
N PRO A 198 6.05 -23.31 7.29
CA PRO A 198 5.68 -23.33 5.88
C PRO A 198 4.23 -23.79 5.63
N LYS A 199 3.47 -24.15 6.67
CA LYS A 199 2.09 -24.66 6.52
C LYS A 199 1.07 -23.54 6.40
N TYR A 200 1.44 -22.30 6.72
CA TYR A 200 0.55 -21.16 6.54
C TYR A 200 0.17 -20.98 5.08
N GLU A 201 -1.08 -20.58 4.84
CA GLU A 201 -1.60 -20.37 3.49
C GLU A 201 -0.82 -19.28 2.75
N LEU A 202 -0.38 -18.25 3.47
CA LEU A 202 0.52 -17.20 3.00
C LEU A 202 1.85 -17.74 2.45
N CYS A 203 2.27 -18.96 2.81
CA CYS A 203 3.56 -19.54 2.44
C CYS A 203 3.46 -20.59 1.30
N ASN A 204 2.31 -20.69 0.64
CA ASN A 204 2.08 -21.71 -0.39
C ASN A 204 2.95 -21.50 -1.66
N PRO A 205 3.23 -22.56 -2.44
CA PRO A 205 4.16 -22.50 -3.58
C PRO A 205 3.59 -21.83 -4.84
N VAL A 206 2.30 -21.44 -4.87
CA VAL A 206 1.70 -20.78 -6.04
C VAL A 206 1.74 -19.27 -5.87
N ASN A 207 0.97 -18.75 -4.93
CA ASN A 207 0.83 -17.31 -4.68
C ASN A 207 1.20 -16.91 -3.25
N GLY A 208 2.06 -17.68 -2.60
CA GLY A 208 2.58 -17.37 -1.27
C GLY A 208 3.90 -16.61 -1.30
N LEU A 209 4.47 -16.37 -0.11
CA LEU A 209 5.68 -15.60 0.14
C LEU A 209 6.78 -16.45 0.80
N ASN A 210 6.85 -17.75 0.50
CA ASN A 210 7.90 -18.62 1.00
C ASN A 210 9.24 -18.38 0.27
N PRO A 211 10.31 -18.00 0.98
CA PRO A 211 11.61 -17.68 0.38
C PRO A 211 12.43 -18.91 -0.04
N ASP A 212 12.27 -20.07 0.63
CA ASP A 212 13.15 -21.24 0.44
C ASP A 212 12.70 -22.19 -0.68
N GLY A 213 11.46 -22.05 -1.11
CA GLY A 213 10.87 -22.82 -2.20
C GLY A 213 10.40 -21.98 -3.38
N GLU A 214 10.77 -20.69 -3.43
CA GLU A 214 10.29 -19.63 -4.35
C GLU A 214 8.93 -19.92 -4.97
N SER A 215 7.87 -19.35 -4.38
CA SER A 215 6.54 -19.47 -4.97
C SER A 215 6.52 -18.95 -6.41
N ALA A 216 5.61 -19.48 -7.23
CA ALA A 216 5.45 -18.99 -8.61
C ALA A 216 5.24 -17.46 -8.67
N PHE A 217 4.58 -16.88 -7.66
CA PHE A 217 4.44 -15.44 -7.51
C PHE A 217 5.76 -14.72 -7.26
N LEU A 218 6.58 -15.18 -6.33
CA LEU A 218 7.89 -14.56 -6.04
C LEU A 218 8.82 -14.67 -7.25
N THR A 219 8.82 -15.81 -7.95
CA THR A 219 9.59 -15.97 -9.19
C THR A 219 9.10 -14.99 -10.25
N ASP A 220 7.79 -14.87 -10.45
CA ASP A 220 7.19 -13.97 -11.46
C ASP A 220 7.58 -12.50 -11.22
N ILE A 221 7.41 -11.98 -10.00
CA ILE A 221 7.71 -10.57 -9.71
C ILE A 221 9.20 -10.22 -9.68
N ASN A 222 10.09 -11.22 -9.60
CA ASN A 222 11.54 -11.01 -9.52
C ASN A 222 12.32 -11.47 -10.76
N THR A 223 11.67 -12.13 -11.73
CA THR A 223 12.33 -12.54 -12.99
C THR A 223 12.81 -11.33 -13.80
N ALA A 224 12.01 -10.26 -13.85
CA ALA A 224 12.37 -9.03 -14.52
C ALA A 224 13.10 -8.07 -13.56
N TYR A 225 14.12 -7.38 -14.07
CA TYR A 225 14.91 -6.41 -13.31
C TYR A 225 14.46 -4.98 -13.60
N ARG A 226 14.38 -4.15 -12.54
CA ARG A 226 14.16 -2.71 -12.60
C ARG A 226 12.96 -2.26 -13.46
N TYR A 227 11.87 -3.02 -13.41
CA TYR A 227 10.65 -2.69 -14.16
C TYR A 227 9.69 -1.82 -13.36
N GLU A 228 9.91 -1.65 -12.06
CA GLU A 228 9.01 -0.94 -11.16
C GLU A 228 8.88 0.54 -11.54
N ALA A 229 9.96 1.14 -12.02
CA ALA A 229 9.98 2.46 -12.61
C ALA A 229 11.21 2.64 -13.53
N LYS A 230 11.11 3.47 -14.57
CA LYS A 230 12.26 3.78 -15.43
C LYS A 230 13.28 4.73 -14.81
N THR A 231 12.85 5.51 -13.82
CA THR A 231 13.62 6.65 -13.32
C THR A 231 14.18 6.42 -11.92
N ARG A 232 13.35 6.04 -10.95
CA ARG A 232 13.80 5.89 -9.56
C ARG A 232 13.12 4.68 -8.91
N ILE A 233 13.95 3.76 -8.43
CA ILE A 233 13.53 2.55 -7.71
C ILE A 233 14.28 2.58 -6.38
N LEU A 234 13.55 2.74 -5.29
CA LEU A 234 14.07 3.04 -3.97
C LEU A 234 13.66 1.95 -2.98
N GLY A 235 14.51 1.68 -2.00
CA GLY A 235 14.25 0.67 -0.99
C GLY A 235 14.69 1.13 0.40
N ILE A 236 13.92 0.75 1.41
CA ILE A 236 14.33 0.81 2.81
C ILE A 236 14.07 -0.57 3.41
N GLU A 237 15.11 -1.19 3.93
CA GLU A 237 15.09 -2.52 4.54
C GLU A 237 15.81 -2.46 5.89
N SER A 238 15.52 -3.42 6.77
CA SER A 238 16.23 -3.59 8.05
C SER A 238 16.76 -5.02 8.19
N ILE A 239 17.95 -5.16 8.77
CA ILE A 239 18.56 -6.47 9.09
C ILE A 239 17.82 -7.17 10.23
N ASP A 240 17.30 -6.42 11.21
CA ASP A 240 16.57 -6.99 12.34
C ASP A 240 15.05 -7.09 12.09
N ASP A 241 14.60 -6.95 10.84
CA ASP A 241 13.18 -7.18 10.50
C ASP A 241 12.79 -8.63 10.79
N ASP A 242 11.90 -8.84 11.75
CA ASP A 242 11.54 -10.14 12.29
C ASP A 242 10.46 -10.89 11.49
N ILE A 243 9.92 -10.27 10.43
CA ILE A 243 8.82 -10.84 9.62
C ILE A 243 9.27 -11.10 8.19
N VAL A 244 9.85 -10.09 7.53
CA VAL A 244 10.40 -10.25 6.18
C VAL A 244 11.85 -10.69 6.24
N GLY A 245 12.61 -10.22 7.23
CA GLY A 245 14.03 -10.51 7.41
C GLY A 245 14.92 -10.05 6.26
N PRO A 246 16.22 -9.86 6.49
CA PRO A 246 17.19 -9.80 5.43
C PRO A 246 17.24 -11.19 4.81
N ILE A 247 16.54 -11.38 3.69
CA ILE A 247 16.71 -12.58 2.90
C ILE A 247 18.14 -12.54 2.35
N ASN A 248 18.98 -13.43 2.89
CA ASN A 248 20.43 -13.44 2.76
C ASN A 248 20.88 -13.37 1.30
N GLU A 249 21.84 -12.47 1.02
CA GLU A 249 22.53 -12.32 -0.28
C GLU A 249 23.23 -13.62 -0.75
N THR A 250 23.46 -14.57 0.16
CA THR A 250 24.26 -15.78 -0.07
C THR A 250 23.49 -17.02 -0.53
N GLN A 251 22.16 -17.04 -0.49
CA GLN A 251 21.39 -18.22 -0.95
C GLN A 251 20.98 -18.17 -2.44
N HIS A 252 21.01 -17.00 -3.09
CA HIS A 252 20.33 -16.83 -4.39
C HIS A 252 21.05 -15.97 -5.45
N GLU A 253 22.31 -15.55 -5.23
CA GLU A 253 23.10 -14.71 -6.19
C GLU A 253 22.46 -13.36 -6.61
N ILE A 254 21.29 -12.99 -6.06
CA ILE A 254 20.66 -11.67 -6.27
C ILE A 254 21.39 -10.64 -5.42
N LYS A 255 22.19 -9.78 -6.06
CA LYS A 255 22.76 -8.62 -5.38
C LYS A 255 21.64 -7.63 -5.09
N LYS A 256 21.33 -7.38 -3.81
CA LYS A 256 20.27 -6.44 -3.38
C LYS A 256 20.33 -5.10 -4.14
N ASN A 257 21.54 -4.60 -4.40
CA ASN A 257 21.77 -3.32 -5.09
C ASN A 257 21.44 -3.33 -6.59
N ASP A 258 21.29 -4.49 -7.23
CA ASP A 258 21.03 -4.54 -8.67
C ASP A 258 19.55 -4.25 -8.99
N HIS A 259 18.64 -4.39 -8.03
CA HIS A 259 17.22 -4.06 -8.20
C HIS A 259 16.87 -2.60 -7.86
N TYR A 260 17.64 -1.95 -6.99
CA TYR A 260 17.41 -0.59 -6.55
C TYR A 260 18.37 0.40 -7.21
N HIS A 261 17.91 1.62 -7.45
CA HIS A 261 18.80 2.75 -7.71
C HIS A 261 19.41 3.24 -6.38
N THR A 262 18.63 3.18 -5.30
CA THR A 262 19.08 3.50 -3.94
C THR A 262 18.40 2.54 -2.97
N LEU A 263 19.18 1.88 -2.14
CA LEU A 263 18.71 1.02 -1.07
C LEU A 263 19.34 1.51 0.25
N ILE A 264 18.49 1.83 1.22
CA ILE A 264 18.90 2.05 2.61
C ILE A 264 18.73 0.73 3.34
N VAL A 265 19.78 0.29 4.03
CA VAL A 265 19.76 -0.88 4.90
C VAL A 265 20.03 -0.40 6.32
N LEU A 266 19.01 -0.51 7.16
CA LEU A 266 19.04 -0.29 8.60
C LEU A 266 19.44 -1.60 9.30
N GLU A 267 19.91 -1.52 10.53
CA GLU A 267 20.43 -2.67 11.26
C GLU A 267 19.48 -3.19 12.35
N LYS A 268 18.77 -2.33 13.07
CA LYS A 268 18.20 -2.60 14.40
C LYS A 268 16.67 -2.55 14.48
N LEU A 269 15.99 -2.27 13.38
CA LEU A 269 14.53 -2.08 13.39
C LEU A 269 13.81 -3.38 13.08
N ASN A 270 12.84 -3.75 13.92
CA ASN A 270 11.92 -4.86 13.62
C ASN A 270 10.92 -4.46 12.50
N HIS A 271 10.04 -5.38 12.11
CA HIS A 271 9.10 -5.13 11.02
C HIS A 271 8.14 -3.97 11.31
N ARG A 272 7.63 -3.92 12.55
CA ARG A 272 6.70 -2.88 12.99
C ARG A 272 7.37 -1.50 12.95
N ASP A 273 8.58 -1.42 13.47
CA ASP A 273 9.38 -0.18 13.51
C ASP A 273 9.64 0.33 12.09
N SER A 274 10.06 -0.57 11.20
CA SER A 274 10.36 -0.26 9.81
C SER A 274 9.13 0.21 9.02
N VAL A 275 7.95 -0.36 9.27
CA VAL A 275 6.72 0.01 8.54
C VAL A 275 6.13 1.33 9.03
N TRP A 276 6.09 1.56 10.34
CA TRP A 276 5.24 2.63 10.90
C TRP A 276 6.02 3.88 11.31
N PHE A 277 7.28 3.75 11.69
CA PHE A 277 8.01 4.83 12.35
C PHE A 277 9.08 5.48 11.44
N LEU A 278 9.23 5.00 10.21
CA LEU A 278 10.15 5.55 9.21
C LEU A 278 9.56 6.66 8.33
N GLY A 279 8.45 7.29 8.72
CA GLY A 279 7.77 8.29 7.88
C GLY A 279 8.69 9.41 7.37
N ASP A 280 9.53 9.97 8.25
CA ASP A 280 10.45 11.05 7.89
C ASP A 280 11.55 10.55 6.95
N LEU A 281 12.14 9.38 7.23
CA LEU A 281 13.15 8.76 6.35
C LEU A 281 12.56 8.43 4.97
N VAL A 282 11.33 7.90 4.92
CA VAL A 282 10.60 7.63 3.68
C VAL A 282 10.43 8.90 2.87
N TYR A 283 10.01 9.99 3.52
CA TYR A 283 9.86 11.29 2.86
C TYR A 283 11.20 11.82 2.35
N GLN A 284 12.24 11.80 3.19
CA GLN A 284 13.58 12.29 2.82
C GLN A 284 14.17 11.52 1.64
N LEU A 285 14.13 10.18 1.68
CA LEU A 285 14.60 9.35 0.56
C LEU A 285 13.79 9.59 -0.71
N TYR A 286 12.46 9.69 -0.58
CA TYR A 286 11.58 10.01 -1.70
C TYR A 286 11.88 11.39 -2.32
N LYS A 287 12.20 12.38 -1.49
CA LYS A 287 12.49 13.76 -1.92
C LYS A 287 13.95 14.02 -2.28
N GLU A 288 14.85 13.06 -2.07
CA GLU A 288 16.31 13.24 -2.16
C GLU A 288 16.82 14.33 -1.21
N GLU A 289 16.18 14.43 -0.05
CA GLU A 289 16.65 15.30 1.03
C GLU A 289 17.82 14.64 1.77
N PRO A 290 18.69 15.44 2.42
CA PRO A 290 19.75 14.91 3.26
C PRO A 290 19.18 13.98 4.33
N ILE A 291 19.78 12.79 4.45
CA ILE A 291 19.48 11.82 5.49
C ILE A 291 20.62 11.90 6.51
N GLY A 292 20.26 11.94 7.80
CA GLY A 292 21.23 11.93 8.89
C GLY A 292 22.00 10.62 8.98
N GLU A 293 22.83 10.49 10.02
CA GLU A 293 23.48 9.22 10.32
C GLU A 293 22.42 8.15 10.61
N LEU A 294 22.45 7.03 9.89
CA LEU A 294 21.40 6.01 9.97
C LEU A 294 21.23 5.46 11.40
N ALA A 295 22.33 5.34 12.14
CA ALA A 295 22.29 4.91 13.54
C ALA A 295 21.49 5.86 14.43
N GLU A 296 21.55 7.18 14.19
CA GLU A 296 20.76 8.17 14.94
C GLU A 296 19.27 8.07 14.55
N VAL A 297 18.98 7.91 13.25
CA VAL A 297 17.61 7.69 12.76
C VAL A 297 16.98 6.46 13.42
N GLU A 298 17.73 5.37 13.55
CA GLU A 298 17.25 4.16 14.22
C GLU A 298 17.03 4.35 15.72
N GLU A 299 17.91 5.09 16.40
CA GLU A 299 17.74 5.39 17.83
C GLU A 299 16.48 6.21 18.09
N ASP A 300 16.24 7.25 17.29
CA ASP A 300 15.03 8.08 17.36
C ASP A 300 13.76 7.25 17.12
N VAL A 301 13.78 6.39 16.10
CA VAL A 301 12.67 5.49 15.77
C VAL A 301 12.37 4.53 16.93
N LEU A 302 13.39 3.90 17.49
CA LEU A 302 13.25 2.97 18.61
C LEU A 302 12.73 3.67 19.87
N GLU A 303 13.15 4.91 20.13
CA GLU A 303 12.63 5.71 21.25
C GLU A 303 11.13 6.00 21.09
N VAL A 304 10.71 6.47 19.91
CA VAL A 304 9.29 6.75 19.63
C VAL A 304 8.48 5.46 19.68
N SER A 305 8.95 4.39 19.05
CA SER A 305 8.23 3.12 18.95
C SER A 305 7.96 2.48 20.31
N ARG A 306 8.95 2.45 21.22
CA ARG A 306 8.79 1.91 22.59
C ARG A 306 7.70 2.60 23.40
N ASN A 307 7.43 3.86 23.09
CA ASN A 307 6.47 4.70 23.81
C ASN A 307 5.14 4.87 23.08
N THR A 308 4.95 4.23 21.91
CA THR A 308 3.78 4.43 21.06
C THR A 308 3.12 3.08 20.74
N THR A 309 1.87 2.90 21.15
CA THR A 309 1.10 1.68 20.85
C THR A 309 0.48 1.73 19.45
N ASP A 310 0.00 0.60 18.96
CA ASP A 310 -0.75 0.54 17.68
C ASP A 310 -1.98 1.45 17.70
N LYS A 311 -2.67 1.54 18.85
CA LYS A 311 -3.82 2.44 19.02
C LYS A 311 -3.41 3.91 18.90
N ASP A 312 -2.25 4.29 19.40
CA ASP A 312 -1.75 5.68 19.35
C ASP A 312 -1.43 6.12 17.92
N ILE A 313 -1.05 5.18 17.06
CA ILE A 313 -0.86 5.40 15.62
C ILE A 313 -2.14 5.17 14.81
N GLY A 314 -3.28 5.00 15.49
CA GLY A 314 -4.60 4.88 14.89
C GLY A 314 -4.92 3.49 14.34
N ILE A 315 -4.10 2.47 14.59
CA ILE A 315 -4.33 1.09 14.15
C ILE A 315 -5.29 0.39 15.12
N GLU A 316 -6.39 -0.14 14.57
CA GLU A 316 -7.39 -0.91 15.30
C GLU A 316 -7.68 -2.22 14.58
N TYR A 317 -7.63 -3.33 15.33
CA TYR A 317 -7.77 -4.71 14.84
C TYR A 317 -9.23 -5.19 14.85
#